data_AF-A0A519ZK80-F1
#
_entry.id   AF-A0A519ZK80-F1
#
_cell.length_a   1.000
_cell.length_b   1.000
_cell.length_c   1.000
_cell.angle_alpha   90.00
_cell.angle_beta   90.00
_cell.angle_gamma   90.00
#
_symmetry.space_group_name_H-M   'P 1'
#
loop_
_entity.id
_entity.type
_entity.pdbx_description
1 polymer ?
#
loop_
_entity_poly.entity_id
_entity_poly.type
_entity_poly.pdbx_seq_one_letter_code
_entity_poly.pdbx_strand_id
1 'polypeptide(L)'
;MDSPDNSLATFRQAYFGPIDNYLAWHDGFQYLTDLSCLDALTPAQQQQAAEELLAGLRADTADARAMLGLGHLRYAEALPLLHRCISRRRFTLYALEAIAQINPAGLYPPMIARQLIAESPVDQLIDLLVGLREYYTLPQVGATLPPLLFALLTHSDYLVRYHTLEALRRLYGSLTTEEMHDPQRISTDNIFSLISKRGLFATYGKAQRLLLAELPAATLAAFPLRRQ
;
A
#
# COMPACT_ATOMS: atom_id res chain seq x y z
N MET A 1 6.24 -16.12 -33.42
CA MET A 1 4.98 -16.62 -32.86
C MET A 1 5.35 -17.75 -31.92
N ASP A 2 5.39 -17.46 -30.63
CA ASP A 2 5.58 -18.50 -29.62
C ASP A 2 4.36 -19.41 -29.61
N SER A 3 4.57 -20.72 -29.45
CA SER A 3 3.45 -21.65 -29.32
C SER A 3 2.67 -21.32 -28.04
N PRO A 4 1.34 -21.54 -28.00
CA PRO A 4 0.52 -21.27 -26.82
C PRO A 4 1.05 -21.95 -25.54
N ASP A 5 1.65 -23.12 -25.67
CA ASP A 5 2.24 -23.88 -24.56
C ASP A 5 3.49 -23.21 -23.98
N ASN A 6 4.25 -22.49 -24.79
CA ASN A 6 5.46 -21.78 -24.34
C ASN A 6 5.08 -20.59 -23.44
N SER A 7 4.00 -19.89 -23.73
CA SER A 7 3.56 -18.72 -22.93
C SER A 7 3.15 -19.11 -21.50
N LEU A 8 2.42 -20.23 -21.32
CA LEU A 8 2.08 -20.73 -19.97
C LEU A 8 3.30 -21.21 -19.20
N ALA A 9 4.28 -21.82 -19.87
CA ALA A 9 5.53 -22.21 -19.23
C ALA A 9 6.32 -20.97 -18.73
N THR A 10 6.41 -19.93 -19.56
CA THR A 10 7.02 -18.65 -19.18
C THR A 10 6.33 -18.01 -17.98
N PHE A 11 4.99 -17.95 -17.99
CA PHE A 11 4.20 -17.50 -16.84
C PHE A 11 4.55 -18.29 -15.56
N ARG A 12 4.53 -19.62 -15.61
CA ARG A 12 4.81 -20.43 -14.42
C ARG A 12 6.23 -20.24 -13.91
N GLN A 13 7.19 -20.10 -14.82
CA GLN A 13 8.57 -19.79 -14.44
C GLN A 13 8.68 -18.41 -13.78
N ALA A 14 7.99 -17.40 -14.30
CA ALA A 14 8.03 -16.05 -13.74
C ALA A 14 7.38 -15.95 -12.34
N TYR A 15 6.28 -16.68 -12.10
CA TYR A 15 5.49 -16.56 -10.86
C TYR A 15 5.77 -17.63 -9.81
N PHE A 16 6.21 -18.82 -10.21
CA PHE A 16 6.47 -19.96 -9.32
C PHE A 16 7.92 -20.45 -9.38
N GLY A 17 8.73 -19.93 -10.29
CA GLY A 17 10.17 -20.16 -10.31
C GLY A 17 10.89 -19.48 -9.14
N PRO A 18 12.17 -19.84 -8.93
CA PRO A 18 13.00 -19.23 -7.89
C PRO A 18 13.13 -17.73 -8.11
N ILE A 19 13.24 -16.99 -7.02
CA ILE A 19 13.48 -15.55 -7.02
C ILE A 19 14.64 -15.22 -6.07
N ASP A 20 15.38 -14.16 -6.40
CA ASP A 20 16.30 -13.54 -5.46
C ASP A 20 15.50 -12.81 -4.38
N ASN A 21 15.34 -13.46 -3.22
CA ASN A 21 14.61 -12.89 -2.09
C ASN A 21 15.29 -11.64 -1.50
N TYR A 22 16.60 -11.47 -1.68
CA TYR A 22 17.30 -10.27 -1.21
C TYR A 22 16.92 -9.08 -2.08
N LEU A 23 16.96 -9.23 -3.41
CA LEU A 23 16.52 -8.18 -4.33
C LEU A 23 15.01 -7.93 -4.21
N ALA A 24 14.20 -8.97 -4.04
CA ALA A 24 12.75 -8.81 -3.87
C ALA A 24 12.40 -8.04 -2.59
N TRP A 25 13.19 -8.21 -1.53
CA TRP A 25 13.06 -7.45 -0.29
C TRP A 25 13.59 -6.01 -0.42
N HIS A 26 14.71 -5.80 -1.11
CA HIS A 26 15.36 -4.49 -1.23
C HIS A 26 14.68 -3.58 -2.24
N ASP A 27 14.42 -4.09 -3.45
CA ASP A 27 13.89 -3.31 -4.57
C ASP A 27 12.36 -3.39 -4.64
N GLY A 28 11.79 -4.51 -4.21
CA GLY A 28 10.35 -4.80 -4.28
C GLY A 28 10.00 -5.77 -5.40
N PHE A 29 8.98 -6.60 -5.17
CA PHE A 29 8.56 -7.64 -6.11
C PHE A 29 8.07 -7.07 -7.45
N GLN A 30 7.54 -5.84 -7.46
CA GLN A 30 7.04 -5.19 -8.67
C GLN A 30 8.11 -4.96 -9.75
N TYR A 31 9.39 -4.87 -9.37
CA TYR A 31 10.49 -4.71 -10.33
C TYR A 31 11.07 -6.04 -10.81
N LEU A 32 10.74 -7.15 -10.15
CA LEU A 32 11.20 -8.49 -10.47
C LEU A 32 10.11 -9.34 -11.13
N THR A 33 8.86 -8.87 -11.12
CA THR A 33 7.73 -9.58 -11.71
C THR A 33 7.56 -9.16 -13.17
N ASP A 34 7.71 -10.12 -14.08
CA ASP A 34 7.36 -9.89 -15.48
C ASP A 34 5.84 -9.96 -15.65
N LEU A 35 5.18 -8.78 -15.70
CA LEU A 35 3.76 -8.70 -16.00
C LEU A 35 3.46 -8.95 -17.48
N SER A 36 4.42 -8.72 -18.38
CA SER A 36 4.22 -8.86 -19.82
C SER A 36 3.96 -10.30 -20.25
N CYS A 37 4.44 -11.28 -19.48
CA CYS A 37 4.13 -12.69 -19.73
C CYS A 37 2.64 -13.00 -19.57
N LEU A 38 1.89 -12.24 -18.75
CA LEU A 38 0.44 -12.38 -18.61
C LEU A 38 -0.31 -11.78 -19.80
N ASP A 39 0.20 -10.69 -20.36
CA ASP A 39 -0.36 -10.05 -21.56
C ASP A 39 -0.18 -10.93 -22.81
N ALA A 40 0.85 -11.78 -22.82
CA ALA A 40 1.11 -12.75 -23.89
C ALA A 40 0.19 -13.98 -23.87
N LEU A 41 -0.62 -14.16 -22.82
CA LEU A 41 -1.55 -15.28 -22.68
C LEU A 41 -2.86 -15.01 -23.45
N THR A 42 -3.46 -16.07 -24.00
CA THR A 42 -4.84 -15.99 -24.50
C THR A 42 -5.83 -15.80 -23.34
N PRO A 43 -7.06 -15.31 -23.58
CA PRO A 43 -8.04 -15.12 -22.49
C PRO A 43 -8.32 -16.39 -21.65
N ALA A 44 -8.37 -17.57 -22.29
CA ALA A 44 -8.52 -18.84 -21.58
C ALA A 44 -7.30 -19.16 -20.70
N GLN A 45 -6.10 -18.84 -21.17
CA GLN A 45 -4.87 -19.03 -20.41
C GLN A 45 -4.71 -17.99 -19.29
N GLN A 46 -5.20 -16.76 -19.48
CA GLN A 46 -5.25 -15.74 -18.43
C GLN A 46 -6.16 -16.19 -17.28
N GLN A 47 -7.34 -16.75 -17.62
CA GLN A 47 -8.23 -17.34 -16.61
C GLN A 47 -7.52 -18.48 -15.85
N GLN A 48 -6.87 -19.39 -16.57
CA GLN A 48 -6.10 -20.48 -15.96
C GLN A 48 -4.98 -19.96 -15.05
N ALA A 49 -4.22 -18.96 -15.52
CA ALA A 49 -3.14 -18.34 -14.75
C ALA A 49 -3.69 -17.70 -13.47
N ALA A 50 -4.80 -16.96 -13.54
CA ALA A 50 -5.45 -16.38 -12.37
C ALA A 50 -5.86 -17.44 -11.33
N GLU A 51 -6.42 -18.56 -11.79
CA GLU A 51 -6.79 -19.69 -10.94
C GLU A 51 -5.56 -20.35 -10.28
N GLU A 52 -4.46 -20.53 -11.03
CA GLU A 52 -3.19 -21.05 -10.52
C GLU A 52 -2.57 -20.10 -9.46
N LEU A 53 -2.55 -18.78 -9.72
CA LEU A 53 -2.08 -17.77 -8.78
C LEU A 53 -2.92 -17.77 -7.48
N LEU A 54 -4.25 -17.80 -7.63
CA LEU A 54 -5.17 -17.83 -6.49
C LEU A 54 -5.02 -19.12 -5.67
N ALA A 55 -4.87 -20.26 -6.34
CA ALA A 55 -4.61 -21.55 -5.68
C ALA A 55 -3.27 -21.54 -4.93
N GLY A 56 -2.22 -21.00 -5.53
CA GLY A 56 -0.91 -20.86 -4.90
C GLY A 56 -0.93 -19.98 -3.64
N LEU A 57 -1.67 -18.87 -3.66
CA LEU A 57 -1.85 -18.03 -2.47
C LEU A 57 -2.66 -18.75 -1.37
N ARG A 58 -3.64 -19.59 -1.72
CA ARG A 58 -4.41 -20.39 -0.74
C ARG A 58 -3.58 -21.51 -0.12
N ALA A 59 -2.70 -22.10 -0.89
CA ALA A 59 -1.83 -23.20 -0.47
C ALA A 59 -0.52 -22.73 0.19
N ASP A 60 -0.33 -21.42 0.34
CA ASP A 60 0.89 -20.79 0.83
C ASP A 60 2.16 -21.14 0.02
N THR A 61 2.00 -21.53 -1.25
CA THR A 61 3.11 -21.86 -2.16
C THR A 61 3.51 -20.69 -3.07
N ALA A 62 2.73 -19.61 -3.08
CA ALA A 62 3.03 -18.40 -3.84
C ALA A 62 3.43 -17.21 -2.96
N ASP A 63 4.24 -16.31 -3.50
CA ASP A 63 4.68 -15.06 -2.87
C ASP A 63 3.91 -13.84 -3.39
N ALA A 64 4.43 -12.64 -3.13
CA ALA A 64 3.81 -11.37 -3.54
C ALA A 64 3.62 -11.24 -5.05
N ARG A 65 4.40 -11.94 -5.89
CA ARG A 65 4.20 -11.95 -7.36
C ARG A 65 2.79 -12.37 -7.70
N ALA A 66 2.23 -13.36 -7.01
CA ALA A 66 0.88 -13.81 -7.28
C ALA A 66 -0.19 -12.73 -6.99
N MET A 67 0.04 -11.85 -6.01
CA MET A 67 -0.87 -10.71 -5.77
C MET A 67 -0.78 -9.70 -6.92
N LEU A 68 0.43 -9.38 -7.36
CA LEU A 68 0.66 -8.49 -8.51
C LEU A 68 0.00 -9.03 -9.78
N GLY A 69 0.16 -10.32 -10.08
CA GLY A 69 -0.47 -10.96 -11.22
C GLY A 69 -1.99 -10.97 -11.15
N LEU A 70 -2.57 -11.23 -9.98
CA LEU A 70 -4.03 -11.17 -9.77
C LEU A 70 -4.58 -9.74 -9.93
N GLY A 71 -3.80 -8.73 -9.47
CA GLY A 71 -4.08 -7.31 -9.70
C GLY A 71 -4.11 -6.97 -11.19
N HIS A 72 -3.04 -7.36 -11.90
CA HIS A 72 -2.86 -7.11 -13.33
C HIS A 72 -3.99 -7.74 -14.17
N LEU A 73 -4.33 -8.99 -13.88
CA LEU A 73 -5.46 -9.71 -14.52
C LEU A 73 -6.83 -9.22 -14.07
N ARG A 74 -6.90 -8.33 -13.08
CA ARG A 74 -8.15 -7.80 -12.49
C ARG A 74 -9.11 -8.91 -12.03
N TYR A 75 -8.56 -9.98 -11.46
CA TYR A 75 -9.33 -11.18 -11.10
C TYR A 75 -10.17 -10.98 -9.83
N ALA A 76 -11.47 -10.71 -9.99
CA ALA A 76 -12.37 -10.30 -8.92
C ALA A 76 -12.52 -11.35 -7.79
N GLU A 77 -12.46 -12.64 -8.13
CA GLU A 77 -12.58 -13.76 -7.20
C GLU A 77 -11.43 -13.82 -6.18
N ALA A 78 -10.32 -13.10 -6.42
CA ALA A 78 -9.21 -12.99 -5.49
C ALA A 78 -9.48 -12.06 -4.29
N LEU A 79 -10.43 -11.11 -4.39
CA LEU A 79 -10.66 -10.07 -3.39
C LEU A 79 -10.82 -10.61 -1.94
N PRO A 80 -11.60 -11.68 -1.67
CA PRO A 80 -11.72 -12.21 -0.31
C PRO A 80 -10.40 -12.74 0.25
N LEU A 81 -9.54 -13.31 -0.59
CA LEU A 81 -8.23 -13.80 -0.18
C LEU A 81 -7.25 -12.65 0.07
N LEU A 82 -7.24 -11.64 -0.80
CA LEU A 82 -6.39 -10.45 -0.63
C LEU A 82 -6.69 -9.72 0.70
N HIS A 83 -7.97 -9.55 1.04
CA HIS A 83 -8.36 -9.02 2.36
C HIS A 83 -7.89 -9.90 3.53
N ARG A 84 -7.90 -11.22 3.35
CA ARG A 84 -7.38 -12.16 4.35
C ARG A 84 -5.86 -12.03 4.51
N CYS A 85 -5.13 -11.81 3.43
CA CYS A 85 -3.68 -11.57 3.46
C CYS A 85 -3.34 -10.32 4.26
N ILE A 86 -4.05 -9.21 4.04
CA ILE A 86 -3.90 -7.97 4.84
C ILE A 86 -4.21 -8.26 6.32
N SER A 87 -5.30 -8.96 6.61
CA SER A 87 -5.67 -9.30 7.99
C SER A 87 -4.64 -10.18 8.71
N ARG A 88 -3.90 -11.00 7.95
CA ARG A 88 -2.82 -11.86 8.42
C ARG A 88 -1.43 -11.21 8.31
N ARG A 89 -1.36 -9.93 7.93
CA ARG A 89 -0.11 -9.16 7.79
C ARG A 89 0.88 -9.78 6.80
N ARG A 90 0.35 -10.40 5.74
CA ARG A 90 1.16 -11.05 4.71
C ARG A 90 1.11 -10.24 3.43
N PHE A 91 2.28 -9.72 3.02
CA PHE A 91 2.45 -8.98 1.77
C PHE A 91 1.42 -7.85 1.64
N THR A 92 1.23 -7.09 2.72
CA THR A 92 0.10 -6.14 2.85
C THR A 92 0.12 -5.08 1.76
N LEU A 93 1.29 -4.53 1.44
CA LEU A 93 1.48 -3.57 0.35
C LEU A 93 0.94 -4.12 -0.99
N TYR A 94 1.37 -5.33 -1.35
CA TYR A 94 0.99 -5.97 -2.62
C TYR A 94 -0.47 -6.39 -2.66
N ALA A 95 -1.05 -6.76 -1.52
CA ALA A 95 -2.48 -7.03 -1.43
C ALA A 95 -3.32 -5.75 -1.64
N LEU A 96 -2.88 -4.61 -1.09
CA LEU A 96 -3.51 -3.30 -1.30
C LEU A 96 -3.42 -2.87 -2.78
N GLU A 97 -2.24 -3.02 -3.39
CA GLU A 97 -2.05 -2.79 -4.82
C GLU A 97 -3.02 -3.62 -5.67
N ALA A 98 -3.05 -4.93 -5.43
CA ALA A 98 -3.91 -5.85 -6.18
C ALA A 98 -5.39 -5.50 -6.04
N ILE A 99 -5.85 -5.17 -4.83
CA ILE A 99 -7.24 -4.72 -4.60
C ILE A 99 -7.51 -3.44 -5.39
N ALA A 100 -6.60 -2.46 -5.35
CA ALA A 100 -6.77 -1.20 -6.09
C ALA A 100 -6.86 -1.42 -7.60
N GLN A 101 -6.08 -2.35 -8.16
CA GLN A 101 -6.13 -2.68 -9.59
C GLN A 101 -7.41 -3.44 -9.98
N ILE A 102 -7.87 -4.37 -9.15
CA ILE A 102 -9.09 -5.17 -9.38
C ILE A 102 -10.34 -4.30 -9.23
N ASN A 103 -10.47 -3.62 -8.09
CA ASN A 103 -11.61 -2.78 -7.74
C ASN A 103 -11.19 -1.78 -6.65
N PRO A 104 -10.90 -0.52 -6.99
CA PRO A 104 -10.54 0.51 -6.01
C PRO A 104 -11.60 0.73 -4.92
N ALA A 105 -12.89 0.55 -5.24
CA ALA A 105 -13.97 0.62 -4.26
C ALA A 105 -14.07 -0.63 -3.37
N GLY A 106 -13.26 -1.65 -3.65
CA GLY A 106 -13.15 -2.88 -2.88
C GLY A 106 -12.33 -2.73 -1.59
N LEU A 107 -11.66 -1.59 -1.37
CA LEU A 107 -11.00 -1.31 -0.09
C LEU A 107 -12.01 -1.43 1.06
N TYR A 108 -11.61 -2.07 2.16
CA TYR A 108 -12.45 -2.24 3.34
C TYR A 108 -11.91 -1.44 4.54
N PRO A 109 -12.28 -0.14 4.68
CA PRO A 109 -11.76 0.73 5.73
C PRO A 109 -11.88 0.18 7.16
N PRO A 110 -12.97 -0.48 7.59
CA PRO A 110 -13.05 -1.07 8.94
C PRO A 110 -11.96 -2.11 9.22
N MET A 111 -11.53 -2.89 8.23
CA MET A 111 -10.42 -3.83 8.41
C MET A 111 -9.08 -3.10 8.57
N ILE A 112 -8.83 -2.08 7.73
CA ILE A 112 -7.62 -1.27 7.81
C ILE A 112 -7.56 -0.53 9.15
N ALA A 113 -8.66 0.06 9.59
CA ALA A 113 -8.78 0.74 10.88
C ALA A 113 -8.37 -0.17 12.05
N ARG A 114 -8.81 -1.43 12.04
CA ARG A 114 -8.41 -2.42 13.06
C ARG A 114 -6.91 -2.67 13.07
N GLN A 115 -6.26 -2.70 11.91
CA GLN A 115 -4.80 -2.88 11.83
C GLN A 115 -4.04 -1.64 12.28
N LEU A 116 -4.56 -0.42 12.05
CA LEU A 116 -3.93 0.83 12.51
C LEU A 116 -4.07 1.05 14.03
N ILE A 117 -5.14 0.54 14.65
CA ILE A 117 -5.39 0.66 16.10
C ILE A 117 -4.69 -0.46 16.90
N ALA A 118 -4.64 -1.67 16.34
CA ALA A 118 -3.93 -2.78 16.98
C ALA A 118 -2.45 -2.44 17.13
N GLU A 119 -1.78 -3.09 18.09
CA GLU A 119 -0.31 -3.14 18.22
C GLU A 119 0.28 -3.91 17.01
N SER A 120 0.10 -3.34 15.83
CA SER A 120 0.65 -3.87 14.60
C SER A 120 2.15 -3.64 14.60
N PRO A 121 2.92 -4.65 14.19
CA PRO A 121 4.35 -4.52 13.94
C PRO A 121 4.66 -3.31 13.04
N VAL A 122 5.84 -2.72 13.24
CA VAL A 122 6.27 -1.50 12.53
C VAL A 122 6.27 -1.70 11.01
N ASP A 123 6.79 -2.83 10.54
CA ASP A 123 6.77 -3.25 9.13
C ASP A 123 5.34 -3.29 8.57
N GLN A 124 4.40 -3.87 9.30
CA GLN A 124 2.99 -3.91 8.90
C GLN A 124 2.37 -2.50 8.81
N LEU A 125 2.70 -1.60 9.74
CA LEU A 125 2.22 -0.22 9.69
C LEU A 125 2.79 0.51 8.48
N ILE A 126 4.08 0.32 8.19
CA ILE A 126 4.75 0.89 7.02
C ILE A 126 4.08 0.39 5.73
N ASP A 127 3.87 -0.92 5.59
CA ASP A 127 3.19 -1.50 4.42
C ASP A 127 1.79 -0.91 4.19
N LEU A 128 1.01 -0.72 5.26
CA LEU A 128 -0.30 -0.08 5.17
C LEU A 128 -0.19 1.37 4.72
N LEU A 129 0.74 2.14 5.29
CA LEU A 129 0.92 3.56 4.98
C LEU A 129 1.39 3.76 3.54
N VAL A 130 2.33 2.94 3.07
CA VAL A 130 2.81 2.94 1.68
C VAL A 130 1.68 2.48 0.75
N GLY A 131 0.98 1.39 1.03
CA GLY A 131 -0.11 0.93 0.17
C GLY A 131 -1.27 1.94 0.07
N LEU A 132 -1.63 2.59 1.18
CA LEU A 132 -2.68 3.61 1.19
C LEU A 132 -2.29 4.86 0.38
N ARG A 133 -1.02 5.30 0.44
CA ARG A 133 -0.60 6.52 -0.27
C ARG A 133 -0.39 6.31 -1.77
N GLU A 134 0.08 5.13 -2.17
CA GLU A 134 0.40 4.86 -3.58
C GLU A 134 -0.85 4.53 -4.38
N TYR A 135 -1.78 3.76 -3.80
CA TYR A 135 -2.87 3.14 -4.57
C TYR A 135 -4.26 3.70 -4.30
N TYR A 136 -4.41 4.58 -3.30
CA TYR A 136 -5.73 5.09 -2.90
C TYR A 136 -5.79 6.60 -2.82
N THR A 137 -7.01 7.10 -2.96
CA THR A 137 -7.37 8.51 -2.80
C THR A 137 -8.17 8.71 -1.52
N LEU A 138 -8.25 9.96 -1.05
CA LEU A 138 -8.98 10.30 0.16
C LEU A 138 -10.46 9.85 0.17
N PRO A 139 -11.22 9.95 -0.94
CA PRO A 139 -12.58 9.38 -0.98
C PRO A 139 -12.62 7.86 -0.81
N GLN A 140 -11.63 7.13 -1.32
CA GLN A 140 -11.59 5.66 -1.26
C GLN A 140 -11.24 5.13 0.14
N VAL A 141 -10.34 5.81 0.86
CA VAL A 141 -9.98 5.42 2.24
C VAL A 141 -11.11 5.68 3.25
N GLY A 142 -12.08 6.52 2.90
CA GLY A 142 -13.25 6.82 3.72
C GLY A 142 -12.93 7.67 4.96
N ALA A 143 -13.97 8.10 5.68
CA ALA A 143 -13.84 9.04 6.80
C ALA A 143 -13.29 8.45 8.10
N THR A 144 -13.20 7.14 8.20
CA THR A 144 -12.73 6.45 9.41
C THR A 144 -11.22 6.38 9.51
N LEU A 145 -10.50 6.30 8.39
CA LEU A 145 -9.05 6.13 8.38
C LEU A 145 -8.25 7.41 8.67
N PRO A 146 -8.60 8.60 8.15
CA PRO A 146 -7.76 9.77 8.34
C PRO A 146 -7.47 10.15 9.79
N PRO A 147 -8.44 10.14 10.73
CA PRO A 147 -8.14 10.39 12.13
C PRO A 147 -7.13 9.40 12.75
N LEU A 148 -7.17 8.14 12.31
CA LEU A 148 -6.23 7.11 12.76
C LEU A 148 -4.83 7.33 12.16
N LEU A 149 -4.76 7.70 10.89
CA LEU A 149 -3.50 8.09 10.24
C LEU A 149 -2.89 9.30 10.95
N PHE A 150 -3.68 10.33 11.26
CA PHE A 150 -3.21 11.48 12.04
C PHE A 150 -2.62 11.06 13.39
N ALA A 151 -3.26 10.13 14.10
CA ALA A 151 -2.77 9.62 15.37
C ALA A 151 -1.37 8.97 15.26
N LEU A 152 -1.04 8.33 14.13
CA LEU A 152 0.27 7.70 13.92
C LEU A 152 1.43 8.69 13.81
N LEU A 153 1.18 9.99 13.64
CA LEU A 153 2.25 11.01 13.71
C LEU A 153 2.90 11.09 15.10
N THR A 154 2.27 10.58 16.16
CA THR A 154 2.85 10.50 17.51
C THR A 154 3.42 9.13 17.85
N HIS A 155 3.46 8.20 16.87
CA HIS A 155 4.02 6.87 17.06
C HIS A 155 5.48 6.93 17.52
N SER A 156 5.94 5.95 18.30
CA SER A 156 7.30 5.92 18.87
C SER A 156 8.39 5.72 17.81
N ASP A 157 8.09 4.91 16.79
CA ASP A 157 8.97 4.63 15.66
C ASP A 157 9.01 5.77 14.64
N TYR A 158 10.21 6.18 14.22
CA TYR A 158 10.42 7.24 13.24
C TYR A 158 9.88 6.90 11.85
N LEU A 159 10.09 5.68 11.37
CA LEU A 159 9.67 5.28 10.03
C LEU A 159 8.14 5.32 9.91
N VAL A 160 7.43 4.90 10.96
CA VAL A 160 5.97 5.02 11.01
C VAL A 160 5.55 6.48 10.90
N ARG A 161 6.15 7.40 11.67
CA ARG A 161 5.83 8.83 11.58
C ARG A 161 6.12 9.42 10.20
N TYR A 162 7.26 9.04 9.62
CA TYR A 162 7.69 9.49 8.29
C TYR A 162 6.69 9.05 7.20
N HIS A 163 6.40 7.76 7.11
CA HIS A 163 5.44 7.24 6.14
C HIS A 163 4.00 7.74 6.39
N THR A 164 3.66 8.03 7.65
CA THR A 164 2.37 8.67 7.99
C THR A 164 2.27 10.08 7.42
N LEU A 165 3.33 10.90 7.56
CA LEU A 165 3.35 12.25 7.01
C LEU A 165 3.19 12.23 5.49
N GLU A 166 3.94 11.36 4.80
CA GLU A 166 3.83 11.21 3.35
C GLU A 166 2.45 10.73 2.92
N ALA A 167 1.89 9.73 3.61
CA ALA A 167 0.56 9.21 3.30
C ALA A 167 -0.53 10.29 3.46
N LEU A 168 -0.50 11.04 4.56
CA LEU A 168 -1.42 12.14 4.78
C LEU A 168 -1.26 13.22 3.70
N ARG A 169 -0.04 13.62 3.38
CA ARG A 169 0.18 14.67 2.39
C ARG A 169 -0.28 14.29 0.99
N ARG A 170 -0.06 13.02 0.62
CA ARG A 170 -0.48 12.47 -0.67
C ARG A 170 -1.99 12.31 -0.76
N LEU A 171 -2.62 11.71 0.25
CA LEU A 171 -4.07 11.53 0.30
C LEU A 171 -4.81 12.86 0.24
N TYR A 172 -4.30 13.89 0.94
CA TYR A 172 -4.91 15.21 0.97
C TYR A 172 -4.51 16.11 -0.21
N GLY A 173 -3.67 15.62 -1.13
CA GLY A 173 -3.22 16.37 -2.31
C GLY A 173 -2.41 17.62 -1.98
N SER A 174 -1.80 17.66 -0.79
CA SER A 174 -1.01 18.82 -0.33
C SER A 174 0.39 18.89 -0.94
N LEU A 175 0.92 17.76 -1.42
CA LEU A 175 2.18 17.65 -2.16
C LEU A 175 2.12 16.57 -3.25
N THR A 176 2.86 16.77 -4.34
CA THR A 176 3.19 15.72 -5.30
C THR A 176 4.34 14.84 -4.81
N THR A 177 4.54 13.68 -5.44
CA THR A 177 5.68 12.79 -5.15
C THR A 177 7.02 13.47 -5.39
N GLU A 178 7.12 14.33 -6.40
CA GLU A 178 8.34 15.09 -6.70
C GLU A 178 8.63 16.11 -5.59
N GLU A 179 7.60 16.82 -5.14
CA GLU A 179 7.72 17.82 -4.07
C GLU A 179 8.08 17.21 -2.71
N MET A 180 7.65 15.97 -2.44
CA MET A 180 8.00 15.25 -1.22
C MET A 180 9.48 14.86 -1.16
N HIS A 181 10.14 14.70 -2.33
CA HIS A 181 11.54 14.30 -2.43
C HIS A 181 12.50 15.45 -2.76
N ASP A 182 12.01 16.69 -2.87
CA ASP A 182 12.84 17.87 -3.09
C ASP A 182 13.72 18.16 -1.84
N PRO A 183 15.06 18.05 -1.94
CA PRO A 183 15.96 18.28 -0.80
C PRO A 183 15.82 19.66 -0.19
N GLN A 184 15.55 20.69 -1.00
CA GLN A 184 15.41 22.05 -0.50
C GLN A 184 14.14 22.15 0.34
N ARG A 185 13.03 21.57 -0.13
CA ARG A 185 11.76 21.57 0.61
C ARG A 185 11.86 20.79 1.90
N ILE A 186 12.43 19.58 1.86
CA ILE A 186 12.69 18.74 3.05
C ILE A 186 13.49 19.52 4.10
N SER A 187 14.52 20.26 3.68
CA SER A 187 15.36 21.04 4.60
C SER A 187 14.62 22.17 5.32
N THR A 188 13.57 22.70 4.69
CA THR A 188 12.73 23.80 5.23
C THR A 188 11.41 23.32 5.85
N ASP A 189 11.15 22.01 5.79
CA ASP A 189 9.89 21.43 6.22
C ASP A 189 9.84 21.31 7.75
N ASN A 190 9.11 22.24 8.35
CA ASN A 190 8.92 22.32 9.79
C ASN A 190 8.23 21.08 10.36
N ILE A 191 7.31 20.44 9.62
CA ILE A 191 6.61 19.24 10.09
C ILE A 191 7.58 18.07 10.06
N PHE A 192 8.31 17.89 8.96
CA PHE A 192 9.34 16.86 8.84
C PHE A 192 10.42 16.98 9.92
N SER A 193 10.91 18.21 10.19
CA SER A 193 11.88 18.49 11.25
C SER A 193 11.39 18.08 12.65
N LEU A 194 10.08 18.23 12.92
CA LEU A 194 9.47 17.85 14.20
C LEU A 194 9.33 16.33 14.36
N ILE A 195 9.04 15.59 13.28
CA ILE A 195 8.83 14.13 13.35
C ILE A 195 10.13 13.31 13.21
N SER A 196 11.17 13.89 12.60
CA SER A 196 12.45 13.23 12.32
C SER A 196 13.36 13.10 13.53
N LYS A 197 13.25 14.01 14.49
CA LYS A 197 14.04 13.96 15.72
C LYS A 197 13.34 13.09 16.76
N ARG A 198 14.13 12.36 17.57
CA ARG A 198 13.61 11.78 18.81
C ARG A 198 13.16 12.93 19.71
N GLY A 199 11.86 13.13 19.80
CA GLY A 199 11.23 14.20 20.56
C GLY A 199 10.25 13.67 21.59
N LEU A 200 9.81 14.57 22.47
CA LEU A 200 8.70 14.32 23.39
C LEU A 200 7.36 14.30 22.63
N PHE A 201 6.36 13.60 23.16
CA PHE A 201 5.01 13.52 22.59
C PHE A 201 4.41 14.89 22.20
N ALA A 202 4.68 15.93 22.98
CA ALA A 202 4.24 17.31 22.70
C ALA A 202 4.77 17.87 21.35
N THR A 203 5.96 17.42 20.92
CA THR A 203 6.59 17.77 19.64
C THR A 203 5.79 17.20 18.48
N TYR A 204 5.36 15.94 18.60
CA TYR A 204 4.57 15.26 17.58
C TYR A 204 3.13 15.79 17.53
N GLY A 205 2.54 16.13 18.68
CA GLY A 205 1.25 16.83 18.73
C GLY A 205 1.31 18.23 18.06
N LYS A 206 2.46 18.91 18.10
CA LYS A 206 2.67 20.15 17.33
C LYS A 206 2.71 19.87 15.83
N ALA A 207 3.38 18.81 15.39
CA ALA A 207 3.42 18.40 13.99
C ALA A 207 2.02 18.09 13.45
N GLN A 208 1.19 17.36 14.21
CA GLN A 208 -0.22 17.12 13.86
C GLN A 208 -1.00 18.42 13.63
N ARG A 209 -0.90 19.39 14.56
CA ARG A 209 -1.60 20.68 14.43
C ARG A 209 -1.13 21.48 13.22
N LEU A 210 0.17 21.48 12.93
CA LEU A 210 0.72 22.15 11.75
C LEU A 210 0.21 21.50 10.46
N LEU A 211 0.23 20.17 10.38
CA LEU A 211 -0.29 19.46 9.22
C LEU A 211 -1.77 19.75 8.97
N LEU A 212 -2.58 19.79 10.04
CA LEU A 212 -3.98 20.17 9.95
C LEU A 212 -4.20 21.58 9.39
N ALA A 213 -3.29 22.52 9.69
CA ALA A 213 -3.35 23.88 9.18
C ALA A 213 -2.92 23.99 7.70
N GLU A 214 -2.14 23.03 7.19
CA GLU A 214 -1.73 22.95 5.77
C GLU A 214 -2.81 22.32 4.88
N LEU A 215 -3.84 21.69 5.45
CA LEU A 215 -4.87 21.01 4.68
C LEU A 215 -5.81 22.01 3.98
N PRO A 216 -6.23 21.73 2.72
CA PRO A 216 -7.24 22.55 2.05
C PRO A 216 -8.54 22.60 2.86
N ALA A 217 -9.19 23.78 2.93
CA ALA A 217 -10.41 23.97 3.71
C ALA A 217 -11.56 23.05 3.26
N ALA A 218 -11.66 22.76 1.96
CA ALA A 218 -12.61 21.79 1.41
C ALA A 218 -12.40 20.38 1.98
N THR A 219 -11.15 20.02 2.26
CA THR A 219 -10.79 18.73 2.84
C THR A 219 -11.07 18.68 4.34
N LEU A 220 -10.87 19.77 5.07
CA LEU A 220 -11.26 19.88 6.49
C LEU A 220 -12.79 19.81 6.67
N ALA A 221 -13.57 20.34 5.73
CA ALA A 221 -15.04 20.26 5.77
C ALA A 221 -15.59 18.84 5.57
N ALA A 222 -14.85 17.99 4.85
CA ALA A 222 -15.22 16.59 4.61
C ALA A 222 -14.97 15.67 5.82
N PHE A 223 -14.27 16.15 6.86
CA PHE A 223 -13.99 15.36 8.07
C PHE A 223 -14.16 16.20 9.34
N PRO A 224 -15.14 15.90 10.21
CA PRO A 224 -15.17 16.48 11.53
C PRO A 224 -14.08 15.82 12.38
N LEU A 225 -12.88 16.38 12.35
CA LEU A 225 -11.91 16.17 13.43
C LEU A 225 -12.60 16.66 14.69
N ARG A 226 -13.01 15.73 15.57
CA ARG A 226 -13.53 16.11 16.88
C ARG A 226 -12.45 16.97 17.52
N ARG A 227 -12.77 18.26 17.76
CA ARG A 227 -11.92 19.14 18.54
C ARG A 227 -11.71 18.46 19.89
N GLN A 228 -10.51 17.95 20.13
CA GLN A 228 -10.07 17.52 21.45
C GLN A 228 -9.63 18.74 22.24
#